data_AF-A0A3A9BK58-F1
#
_entry.id   AF-A0A3A9BK58-F1
#
_cell.length_a   1.000
_cell.length_b   1.000
_cell.length_c   1.000
_cell.angle_alpha   90.00
_cell.angle_beta   90.00
_cell.angle_gamma   90.00
#
_symmetry.space_group_name_H-M   'P 1'
#
loop_
_entity.id
_entity.type
_entity.pdbx_description
1 polymer ?
#
loop_
_entity_poly.entity_id
_entity_poly.type
_entity_poly.pdbx_seq_one_letter_code
_entity_poly.pdbx_strand_id
1 'polypeptide(L)'
;MALTNSQYNEVMRDYEQQQLKNRYEQQRRVEEVYERVPQIRQLDQEIRTRGAACARQALQGDEAAKYQFRQRLQDLREQKQVLLAAAGYPPDYMEMRYRCPRCRDTGYAQGRKCQCFEQARSRILYDQSNIRQVLMQENFSMLSYEWYDDEKTIGQLGMTELAYMRMVIRNCQEFAEEFPGKGKNLLFTGSTGVGKTFLTNCIAKALIDRYISVIYFTSQDLFELLSRYKFGRDSQEEAEDGYRHILDCEMLILDDLGTEVNNTFVSSQLFYCINERINRQKGTIISTNLSIGMLRDAYSDRVASRIMSHYAAVPLYGGDIRMKKKNFRGLT
;
A
#
# COMPACT_ATOMS: atom_id res chain seq x y z
N MET A 1 -7.97 -8.38 0.24
CA MET A 1 -7.56 -9.50 1.12
C MET A 1 -8.12 -9.29 2.52
N ALA A 2 -8.91 -10.22 3.03
CA ALA A 2 -9.16 -10.32 4.46
C ALA A 2 -7.91 -10.97 5.06
N LEU A 3 -7.41 -10.44 6.17
CA LEU A 3 -6.33 -11.10 6.89
C LEU A 3 -6.88 -12.41 7.45
N THR A 4 -6.08 -13.48 7.46
CA THR A 4 -6.42 -14.65 8.30
C THR A 4 -6.53 -14.20 9.76
N ASN A 5 -7.25 -14.95 10.59
CA ASN A 5 -7.38 -14.61 12.02
C ASN A 5 -6.01 -14.42 12.70
N SER A 6 -5.01 -15.22 12.32
CA SER A 6 -3.63 -15.09 12.83
C SER A 6 -3.01 -13.75 12.42
N GLN A 7 -3.07 -13.41 11.13
CA GLN A 7 -2.52 -12.16 10.60
C GLN A 7 -3.25 -10.92 11.13
N TYR A 8 -4.57 -11.00 11.29
CA TYR A 8 -5.36 -9.95 11.91
C TYR A 8 -4.93 -9.71 13.36
N ASN A 9 -4.76 -10.79 14.12
CA ASN A 9 -4.28 -10.72 15.50
C ASN A 9 -2.85 -10.16 15.58
N GLU A 10 -1.99 -10.45 14.60
CA GLU A 10 -0.66 -9.86 14.51
C GLU A 10 -0.71 -8.34 14.32
N VAL A 11 -1.53 -7.84 13.37
CA VAL A 11 -1.75 -6.40 13.20
C VAL A 11 -2.28 -5.77 14.50
N MET A 12 -3.27 -6.39 15.13
CA MET A 12 -3.87 -5.86 16.36
C MET A 12 -2.87 -5.82 17.52
N ARG A 13 -1.98 -6.81 17.63
CA ARG A 13 -0.89 -6.81 18.62
C ARG A 13 0.08 -5.64 18.42
N ASP A 14 0.42 -5.26 17.19
CA ASP A 14 1.24 -4.05 16.91
C ASP A 14 0.56 -2.79 17.45
N TYR A 15 -0.75 -2.64 17.21
CA TYR A 15 -1.52 -1.51 17.75
C TYR A 15 -1.57 -1.50 19.29
N GLU A 16 -1.81 -2.65 19.92
CA GLU A 16 -1.81 -2.77 21.38
C GLU A 16 -0.45 -2.40 21.99
N GLN A 17 0.64 -2.89 21.41
CA GLN A 17 2.00 -2.55 21.82
C GLN A 17 2.30 -1.06 21.64
N GLN A 18 1.89 -0.48 20.51
CA GLN A 18 2.06 0.94 20.25
C GLN A 18 1.29 1.81 21.25
N GLN A 19 0.05 1.45 21.59
CA GLN A 19 -0.71 2.16 22.61
C GLN A 19 -0.07 2.07 23.99
N LEU A 20 0.41 0.89 24.37
CA LEU A 20 1.10 0.68 25.65
C LEU A 20 2.36 1.55 25.72
N LYS A 21 3.16 1.56 24.65
CA LYS A 21 4.36 2.39 24.52
C LYS A 21 4.02 3.88 24.65
N ASN A 22 3.00 4.35 23.94
CA ASN A 22 2.61 5.76 23.99
C ASN A 22 2.13 6.18 25.39
N ARG A 23 1.39 5.31 26.10
CA ARG A 23 0.97 5.57 27.48
C ARG A 23 2.16 5.64 28.42
N TYR A 24 3.11 4.71 28.28
CA TYR A 24 4.34 4.71 29.07
C TYR A 24 5.16 5.99 28.83
N GLU A 25 5.36 6.39 27.58
CA GLU A 25 6.07 7.63 27.24
C GLU A 25 5.36 8.88 27.75
N GLN A 26 4.02 8.92 27.66
CA GLN A 26 3.24 10.01 28.22
C GLN A 26 3.41 10.08 29.75
N GLN A 27 3.28 8.95 30.44
CA GLN A 27 3.44 8.90 31.89
C GLN A 27 4.83 9.38 32.30
N ARG A 28 5.88 8.96 31.59
CA ARG A 28 7.24 9.45 31.81
C ARG A 28 7.35 10.97 31.66
N ARG A 29 6.76 11.56 30.61
CA ARG A 29 6.73 13.03 30.41
C ARG A 29 5.96 13.74 31.52
N VAL A 30 4.86 13.16 32.00
CA VAL A 30 4.05 13.70 33.10
C VAL A 30 4.82 13.67 34.42
N GLU A 31 5.47 12.56 34.74
CA GLU A 31 6.28 12.40 35.95
C GLU A 31 7.47 13.35 35.94
N GLU A 32 8.18 13.47 34.82
CA GLU A 32 9.24 14.45 34.62
C GLU A 32 8.77 15.89 34.93
N VAL A 33 7.62 16.30 34.39
CA VAL A 33 7.06 17.62 34.66
C VAL A 33 6.66 17.80 36.12
N TYR A 34 6.09 16.77 36.76
CA TYR A 34 5.72 16.85 38.18
C TYR A 34 6.93 16.95 39.11
N GLU A 35 8.05 16.31 38.77
CA GLU A 35 9.29 16.44 39.53
C GLU A 35 9.92 17.83 39.37
N ARG A 36 9.92 18.36 38.15
CA ARG A 36 10.54 19.66 37.85
C ARG A 36 9.67 20.87 38.23
N VAL A 37 8.34 20.73 38.14
CA VAL A 37 7.36 21.77 38.44
C VAL A 37 6.23 21.20 39.31
N PRO A 38 6.46 20.98 40.63
CA PRO A 38 5.50 20.36 41.53
C PRO A 38 4.13 21.09 41.60
N GLN A 39 4.10 22.40 41.33
CA GLN A 39 2.86 23.18 41.28
C GLN A 39 1.88 22.64 40.24
N ILE A 40 2.37 22.08 39.11
CA ILE A 40 1.50 21.49 38.08
C ILE A 40 0.76 20.28 38.62
N ARG A 41 1.39 19.48 39.50
CA ARG A 41 0.74 18.34 40.17
C ARG A 41 -0.41 18.79 41.07
N GLN A 42 -0.22 19.91 41.79
CA GLN A 42 -1.24 20.49 42.66
C GLN A 42 -2.43 21.00 41.83
N LEU A 43 -2.17 21.70 40.72
CA LEU A 43 -3.21 22.14 39.79
C LEU A 43 -4.01 20.96 39.23
N ASP A 44 -3.35 19.87 38.81
CA ASP A 44 -4.03 18.67 38.28
C ASP A 44 -4.84 17.93 39.36
N GLN A 45 -4.44 18.00 40.64
CA GLN A 45 -5.24 17.49 41.76
C GLN A 45 -6.46 18.39 42.04
N GLU A 46 -6.29 19.71 41.98
CA GLU A 46 -7.36 20.68 42.17
C GLU A 46 -8.42 20.57 41.06
N ILE A 47 -8.00 20.46 39.80
CA ILE A 47 -8.90 20.27 38.65
C ILE A 47 -9.74 18.99 38.83
N ARG A 48 -9.12 17.88 39.26
CA ARG A 48 -9.82 16.60 39.47
C ARG A 48 -10.85 16.66 40.61
N THR A 49 -10.45 17.20 41.76
CA THR A 49 -11.31 17.27 42.95
C THR A 49 -12.50 18.19 42.73
N ARG A 50 -12.26 19.40 42.20
CA ARG A 50 -13.33 20.37 41.90
C ARG A 50 -14.21 19.92 40.75
N GLY A 51 -13.65 19.28 39.72
CA GLY A 51 -14.43 18.71 38.62
C GLY A 51 -15.43 17.64 39.09
N ALA A 52 -15.02 16.76 39.99
CA ALA A 52 -15.91 15.75 40.57
C ALA A 52 -17.00 16.38 41.48
N ALA A 53 -16.70 17.48 42.18
CA ALA A 53 -17.70 18.21 42.95
C ALA A 53 -18.74 18.89 42.05
N CYS A 54 -18.29 19.60 41.01
CA CYS A 54 -19.16 20.27 40.05
C CYS A 54 -20.04 19.27 39.28
N ALA A 55 -19.50 18.14 38.84
CA ALA A 55 -20.29 17.10 38.15
C ALA A 55 -21.45 16.58 39.03
N ARG A 56 -21.24 16.42 40.34
CA ARG A 56 -22.29 16.03 41.28
C ARG A 56 -23.36 17.11 41.46
N GLN A 57 -22.95 18.38 41.56
CA GLN A 57 -23.88 19.52 41.69
C GLN A 57 -24.69 19.76 40.40
N ALA A 58 -24.10 19.56 39.23
CA ALA A 58 -24.80 19.70 37.95
C ALA A 58 -25.91 18.64 37.78
N LEU A 59 -25.70 17.40 38.27
CA LEU A 59 -26.76 16.38 38.31
C LEU A 59 -27.91 16.75 39.25
N GLN A 60 -27.67 17.66 40.20
CA GLN A 60 -28.67 18.19 41.13
C GLN A 60 -29.37 19.46 40.60
N GLY A 61 -29.06 19.89 39.36
CA GLY A 61 -29.74 21.00 38.70
C GLY A 61 -29.13 22.40 38.90
N ASP A 62 -27.93 22.50 39.50
CA ASP A 62 -27.26 23.78 39.72
C ASP A 62 -26.43 24.23 38.48
N GLU A 63 -27.08 24.97 37.58
CA GLU A 63 -26.43 25.54 36.39
C GLU A 63 -25.45 26.69 36.72
N ALA A 64 -25.58 27.36 37.87
CA ALA A 64 -24.66 28.41 38.29
C ALA A 64 -23.30 27.84 38.71
N ALA A 65 -23.30 26.72 39.46
CA ALA A 65 -22.09 25.99 39.84
C ALA A 65 -21.29 25.53 38.60
N LYS A 66 -21.99 25.11 37.54
CA LYS A 66 -21.39 24.69 36.27
C LYS A 66 -20.72 25.85 35.53
N TYR A 67 -21.33 27.02 35.52
CA TYR A 67 -20.74 28.22 34.90
C TYR A 67 -19.47 28.67 35.65
N GLN A 68 -19.54 28.77 36.99
CA GLN A 68 -18.40 29.13 37.82
C GLN A 68 -17.23 28.15 37.67
N PHE A 69 -17.53 26.85 37.58
CA PHE A 69 -16.52 25.83 37.35
C PHE A 69 -15.85 25.97 35.97
N ARG A 70 -16.58 26.32 34.91
CA ARG A 70 -15.98 26.56 33.58
C ARG A 70 -14.99 27.73 33.61
N GLN A 71 -15.36 28.86 34.22
CA GLN A 71 -14.45 29.99 34.36
C GLN A 71 -13.19 29.59 35.14
N ARG A 72 -13.37 28.90 36.27
CA ARG A 72 -12.22 28.48 37.08
C ARG A 72 -11.33 27.44 36.38
N LEU A 73 -11.92 26.54 35.59
CA LEU A 73 -11.18 25.58 34.79
C LEU A 73 -10.32 26.28 33.73
N GLN A 74 -10.79 27.39 33.17
CA GLN A 74 -10.01 28.20 32.26
C GLN A 74 -8.81 28.85 32.96
N ASP A 75 -9.01 29.48 34.12
CA ASP A 75 -7.91 30.05 34.93
C ASP A 75 -6.82 29.01 35.24
N LEU A 76 -7.23 27.82 35.67
CA LEU A 76 -6.31 26.74 36.05
C LEU A 76 -5.53 26.21 34.83
N ARG A 77 -6.16 26.19 33.65
CA ARG A 77 -5.49 25.82 32.39
C ARG A 77 -4.47 26.87 31.96
N GLU A 78 -4.81 28.16 32.06
CA GLU A 78 -3.90 29.26 31.75
C GLU A 78 -2.69 29.26 32.69
N GLN A 79 -2.92 29.08 34.00
CA GLN A 79 -1.83 28.93 34.99
C GLN A 79 -0.92 27.75 34.66
N LYS A 80 -1.48 26.59 34.28
CA LYS A 80 -0.71 25.41 33.89
C LYS A 80 0.16 25.70 32.65
N GLN A 81 -0.38 26.39 31.64
CA GLN A 81 0.37 26.76 30.44
C GLN A 81 1.53 27.71 30.74
N VAL A 82 1.30 28.73 31.60
CA VAL A 82 2.36 29.65 32.02
C VAL A 82 3.48 28.92 32.75
N LEU A 83 3.15 28.00 33.65
CA LEU A 83 4.14 27.21 34.39
C LEU A 83 4.94 26.27 33.48
N LEU A 84 4.29 25.62 32.51
CA LEU A 84 4.97 24.78 31.52
C LEU A 84 5.94 25.61 30.67
N ALA A 85 5.49 26.77 30.16
CA ALA A 85 6.30 27.65 29.34
C ALA A 85 7.50 28.22 30.11
N ALA A 86 7.30 28.63 31.37
CA ALA A 86 8.37 29.12 32.24
C ALA A 86 9.44 28.06 32.52
N ALA A 87 9.06 26.78 32.54
CA ALA A 87 9.99 25.65 32.68
C ALA A 87 10.59 25.16 31.35
N GLY A 88 10.24 25.78 30.22
CA GLY A 88 10.75 25.47 28.89
C GLY A 88 10.03 24.31 28.18
N TYR A 89 8.86 23.88 28.65
CA TYR A 89 8.07 22.83 28.01
C TYR A 89 7.01 23.40 27.07
N PRO A 90 6.75 22.74 25.92
CA PRO A 90 5.61 23.10 25.08
C PRO A 90 4.27 22.79 25.80
N PRO A 91 3.18 23.49 25.45
CA PRO A 91 1.91 23.38 26.16
C PRO A 91 1.27 21.99 26.07
N ASP A 92 1.62 21.20 25.05
CA ASP A 92 1.14 19.84 24.78
C ASP A 92 2.11 18.75 25.27
N TYR A 93 3.18 19.09 26.00
CA TYR A 93 4.24 18.15 26.37
C TYR A 93 3.72 16.92 27.12
N MET A 94 2.76 17.14 28.03
CA MET A 94 2.13 16.11 28.86
C MET A 94 1.02 15.34 28.12
N GLU A 95 0.68 15.74 26.89
CA GLU A 95 -0.40 15.10 26.13
C GLU A 95 0.04 13.77 25.51
N MET A 96 -0.96 12.94 25.23
CA MET A 96 -0.79 11.66 24.56
C MET A 96 -0.42 11.92 23.10
N ARG A 97 0.70 11.34 22.67
CA ARG A 97 1.17 11.43 21.28
C ARG A 97 0.87 10.11 20.58
N TYR A 98 0.20 10.19 19.44
CA TYR A 98 -0.23 9.02 18.67
C TYR A 98 0.58 8.90 17.39
N ARG A 99 0.85 7.67 16.96
CA ARG A 99 1.46 7.38 15.66
C ARG A 99 0.48 7.71 14.53
N CYS A 100 -0.80 7.40 14.70
CA CYS A 100 -1.87 7.77 13.80
C CYS A 100 -2.88 8.69 14.50
N PRO A 101 -2.94 9.99 14.16
CA PRO A 101 -3.87 10.92 14.80
C PRO A 101 -5.35 10.62 14.50
N ARG A 102 -5.65 9.92 13.39
CA ARG A 102 -7.03 9.62 12.96
C ARG A 102 -7.68 8.53 13.81
N CYS A 103 -7.00 7.41 14.02
CA CYS A 103 -7.52 6.31 14.84
C CYS A 103 -7.00 6.32 16.27
N ARG A 104 -6.03 7.19 16.59
CA ARG A 104 -5.33 7.22 17.88
C ARG A 104 -4.74 5.85 18.23
N ASP A 105 -4.11 5.24 17.22
CA ASP A 105 -3.45 3.92 17.30
C ASP A 105 -4.38 2.76 17.69
N THR A 106 -5.66 2.85 17.34
CA THR A 106 -6.61 1.73 17.50
C THR A 106 -6.77 0.90 16.23
N GLY A 107 -6.32 1.41 15.09
CA GLY A 107 -6.62 0.84 13.78
C GLY A 107 -8.04 1.10 13.28
N TYR A 108 -8.91 1.76 14.06
CA TYR A 108 -10.30 2.05 13.70
C TYR A 108 -10.64 3.52 13.89
N ALA A 109 -11.39 4.10 12.97
CA ALA A 109 -11.94 5.45 13.08
C ALA A 109 -13.44 5.40 12.74
N GLN A 110 -14.29 5.91 13.65
CA GLN A 110 -15.75 5.94 13.49
C GLN A 110 -16.36 4.56 13.14
N GLY A 111 -15.89 3.49 13.81
CA GLY A 111 -16.38 2.13 13.59
C GLY A 111 -15.93 1.48 12.26
N ARG A 112 -15.10 2.16 11.47
CA ARG A 112 -14.52 1.63 10.22
C ARG A 112 -13.01 1.46 10.38
N LYS A 113 -12.43 0.54 9.62
CA LYS A 113 -10.98 0.36 9.55
C LYS A 113 -10.32 1.67 9.11
N CYS A 114 -9.32 2.09 9.88
CA CYS A 114 -8.56 3.28 9.57
C CYS A 114 -7.61 2.99 8.41
N GLN A 115 -7.24 4.03 7.66
CA GLN A 115 -6.24 3.93 6.60
C GLN A 115 -4.92 3.28 7.09
N CYS A 116 -4.48 3.58 8.32
CA CYS A 116 -3.27 2.95 8.85
C CYS A 116 -3.41 1.44 9.08
N PHE A 117 -4.62 0.95 9.37
CA PHE A 117 -4.88 -0.48 9.53
C PHE A 117 -4.82 -1.17 8.17
N GLU A 118 -5.36 -0.51 7.15
CA GLU A 118 -5.26 -0.96 5.76
C GLU A 118 -3.80 -1.00 5.27
N GLN A 119 -2.96 -0.06 5.71
CA GLN A 119 -1.52 -0.07 5.45
C GLN A 119 -0.82 -1.25 6.12
N ALA A 120 -1.12 -1.52 7.39
CA ALA A 120 -0.55 -2.66 8.12
C ALA A 120 -0.99 -3.99 7.48
N ARG A 121 -2.25 -4.08 7.04
CA ARG A 121 -2.78 -5.22 6.31
C ARG A 121 -2.01 -5.48 5.01
N SER A 122 -1.87 -4.45 4.17
CA SER A 122 -1.13 -4.59 2.91
C SER A 122 0.32 -4.99 3.19
N ARG A 123 0.96 -4.43 4.22
CA ARG A 123 2.31 -4.79 4.65
C ARG A 123 2.48 -6.26 5.01
N ILE A 124 1.57 -6.84 5.79
CA ILE A 124 1.65 -8.27 6.15
C ILE A 124 1.53 -9.16 4.91
N LEU A 125 0.67 -8.78 3.97
CA LEU A 125 0.55 -9.50 2.70
C LEU A 125 1.82 -9.35 1.85
N TYR A 126 2.49 -8.19 1.89
CA TYR A 126 3.79 -7.97 1.24
C TYR A 126 4.92 -8.79 1.87
N ASP A 127 5.01 -8.89 3.19
CA ASP A 127 6.11 -9.58 3.88
C ASP A 127 6.10 -11.10 3.65
N GLN A 128 4.96 -11.67 3.23
CA GLN A 128 4.86 -13.08 2.83
C GLN A 128 5.30 -13.34 1.37
N SER A 129 5.48 -12.29 0.57
CA SER A 129 5.97 -12.40 -0.80
C SER A 129 7.43 -11.95 -0.87
N ASN A 130 8.30 -12.73 -1.53
CA ASN A 130 9.72 -12.39 -1.76
C ASN A 130 9.94 -11.07 -2.53
N ILE A 131 8.88 -10.34 -2.85
CA ILE A 131 8.89 -9.11 -3.64
C ILE A 131 9.52 -7.92 -2.92
N ARG A 132 9.52 -7.88 -1.57
CA ARG A 132 10.03 -6.72 -0.83
C ARG A 132 11.50 -6.43 -1.12
N GLN A 133 12.33 -7.46 -1.23
CA GLN A 133 13.73 -7.31 -1.60
C GLN A 133 13.88 -6.86 -3.06
N VAL A 134 13.03 -7.39 -3.95
CA VAL A 134 13.01 -7.01 -5.37
C VAL A 134 12.66 -5.53 -5.52
N LEU A 135 11.61 -5.02 -4.86
CA LEU A 135 11.19 -3.61 -4.98
C LEU A 135 12.16 -2.60 -4.37
N MET A 136 13.05 -3.02 -3.47
CA MET A 136 14.14 -2.18 -2.97
C MET A 136 15.20 -1.93 -4.06
N GLN A 137 15.37 -2.86 -4.98
CA GLN A 137 16.36 -2.81 -6.06
C GLN A 137 15.74 -2.43 -7.41
N GLU A 138 14.46 -2.73 -7.62
CA GLU A 138 13.72 -2.50 -8.86
C GLU A 138 12.62 -1.47 -8.63
N ASN A 139 12.98 -0.20 -8.78
CA ASN A 139 12.07 0.93 -8.66
C ASN A 139 12.56 2.12 -9.50
N PHE A 140 11.72 3.15 -9.65
CA PHE A 140 12.03 4.31 -10.48
C PHE A 140 13.31 5.05 -10.05
N SER A 141 13.70 5.00 -8.77
CA SER A 141 14.93 5.63 -8.29
C SER A 141 16.21 4.87 -8.68
N MET A 142 16.09 3.57 -8.97
CA MET A 142 17.20 2.70 -9.40
C MET A 142 17.30 2.55 -10.92
N LEU A 143 16.49 3.31 -11.67
CA LEU A 143 16.45 3.27 -13.12
C LEU A 143 17.70 3.93 -13.71
N SER A 144 18.41 3.23 -14.59
CA SER A 144 19.53 3.79 -15.37
C SER A 144 19.21 3.78 -16.85
N TYR A 145 19.44 4.93 -17.49
CA TYR A 145 19.24 5.15 -18.92
C TYR A 145 20.41 4.68 -19.78
N GLU A 146 21.55 4.34 -19.17
CA GLU A 146 22.79 3.99 -19.87
C GLU A 146 22.70 2.68 -20.68
N TRP A 147 21.67 1.88 -20.40
CA TRP A 147 21.49 0.57 -21.03
C TRP A 147 20.70 0.60 -22.34
N TYR A 148 20.15 1.76 -22.72
CA TYR A 148 19.32 1.95 -23.90
C TYR A 148 20.10 2.64 -25.02
N ASP A 149 19.96 2.15 -26.26
CA ASP A 149 20.65 2.69 -27.45
C ASP A 149 20.07 4.07 -27.84
N ASP A 150 20.94 5.06 -28.06
CA ASP A 150 20.57 6.41 -28.50
C ASP A 150 21.07 6.77 -29.92
N GLU A 151 21.62 5.80 -30.63
CA GLU A 151 22.12 5.98 -31.99
C GLU A 151 21.16 5.38 -33.02
N LYS A 152 20.60 4.21 -32.72
CA LYS A 152 19.74 3.47 -33.66
C LYS A 152 18.27 3.76 -33.43
N THR A 153 17.58 4.15 -34.50
CA THR A 153 16.14 4.35 -34.48
C THR A 153 15.39 3.02 -34.59
N ILE A 154 14.36 2.85 -33.78
CA ILE A 154 13.39 1.76 -33.90
C ILE A 154 12.55 2.01 -35.16
N GLY A 155 12.66 1.14 -36.17
CA GLY A 155 12.14 1.40 -37.51
C GLY A 155 10.67 1.80 -37.57
N GLN A 156 9.80 1.17 -36.76
CA GLN A 156 8.36 1.47 -36.75
C GLN A 156 8.00 2.77 -36.02
N LEU A 157 8.91 3.32 -35.20
CA LEU A 157 8.65 4.47 -34.33
C LEU A 157 9.40 5.73 -34.77
N GLY A 158 10.46 5.61 -35.57
CA GLY A 158 11.28 6.74 -36.01
C GLY A 158 12.05 7.45 -34.90
N MET A 159 12.22 6.80 -33.74
CA MET A 159 12.90 7.36 -32.55
C MET A 159 13.89 6.33 -31.98
N THR A 160 14.87 6.79 -31.20
CA THR A 160 15.87 5.93 -30.56
C THR A 160 15.26 5.10 -29.42
N GLU A 161 15.91 4.00 -29.05
CA GLU A 161 15.49 3.16 -27.91
C GLU A 161 15.43 3.99 -26.63
N LEU A 162 16.44 4.84 -26.40
CA LEU A 162 16.49 5.74 -25.25
C LEU A 162 15.35 6.76 -25.23
N ALA A 163 15.10 7.45 -26.35
CA ALA A 163 14.04 8.45 -26.44
C ALA A 163 12.65 7.84 -26.18
N TYR A 164 12.40 6.68 -26.77
CA TYR A 164 11.18 5.92 -26.54
C TYR A 164 11.04 5.49 -25.08
N MET A 165 12.11 4.95 -24.49
CA MET A 165 12.08 4.47 -23.11
C MET A 165 11.82 5.62 -22.12
N ARG A 166 12.37 6.81 -22.34
CA ARG A 166 12.07 8.01 -21.53
C ARG A 166 10.58 8.34 -21.53
N MET A 167 9.95 8.29 -22.71
CA MET A 167 8.50 8.48 -22.83
C MET A 167 7.73 7.39 -22.07
N VAL A 168 8.11 6.13 -22.22
CA VAL A 168 7.49 5.00 -21.51
C VAL A 168 7.59 5.16 -20.00
N ILE A 169 8.77 5.48 -19.47
CA ILE A 169 9.00 5.66 -18.03
C ILE A 169 8.16 6.80 -17.49
N ARG A 170 8.13 7.94 -18.19
CA ARG A 170 7.28 9.07 -17.82
C ARG A 170 5.81 8.66 -17.76
N ASN A 171 5.32 7.95 -18.77
CA ASN A 171 3.95 7.46 -18.80
C ASN A 171 3.66 6.48 -17.64
N CYS A 172 4.64 5.64 -17.26
CA CYS A 172 4.52 4.73 -16.13
C CYS A 172 4.48 5.46 -14.79
N GLN A 173 5.30 6.51 -14.62
CA GLN A 173 5.27 7.38 -13.44
C GLN A 173 3.92 8.09 -13.32
N GLU A 174 3.48 8.74 -14.39
CA GLU A 174 2.19 9.43 -14.44
C GLU A 174 1.02 8.46 -14.18
N PHE A 175 1.05 7.25 -14.76
CA PHE A 175 0.08 6.20 -14.46
C PHE A 175 0.07 5.85 -12.97
N ALA A 176 1.26 5.63 -12.37
CA ALA A 176 1.39 5.26 -10.98
C ALA A 176 1.03 6.39 -10.01
N GLU A 177 1.23 7.66 -10.38
CA GLU A 177 0.89 8.84 -9.58
C GLU A 177 -0.59 9.20 -9.63
N GLU A 178 -1.21 9.03 -10.81
CA GLU A 178 -2.61 9.41 -11.03
C GLU A 178 -3.58 8.22 -10.86
N PHE A 179 -3.10 6.99 -10.64
CA PHE A 179 -3.97 5.83 -10.43
C PHE A 179 -4.97 6.06 -9.28
N PRO A 180 -6.27 5.73 -9.46
CA PRO A 180 -6.90 5.07 -10.62
C PRO A 180 -7.47 6.02 -11.71
N GLY A 181 -7.16 7.32 -11.68
CA GLY A 181 -7.74 8.36 -12.53
C GLY A 181 -7.31 8.36 -14.01
N LYS A 182 -6.02 8.15 -14.31
CA LYS A 182 -5.46 8.23 -15.69
C LYS A 182 -5.60 6.95 -16.51
N GLY A 183 -6.00 5.86 -15.87
CA GLY A 183 -6.04 4.54 -16.48
C GLY A 183 -5.92 3.46 -15.43
N LYS A 184 -6.34 2.25 -15.81
CA LYS A 184 -6.39 1.12 -14.88
C LYS A 184 -5.60 -0.09 -15.35
N ASN A 185 -5.42 -0.23 -16.67
CA ASN A 185 -4.86 -1.45 -17.23
C ASN A 185 -3.72 -1.17 -18.22
N LEU A 186 -2.61 -1.88 -18.04
CA LEU A 186 -1.43 -1.80 -18.91
C LEU A 186 -1.04 -3.19 -19.39
N LEU A 187 -0.62 -3.29 -20.64
CA LEU A 187 -0.05 -4.51 -21.21
C LEU A 187 1.37 -4.22 -21.68
N PHE A 188 2.38 -4.73 -20.97
CA PHE A 188 3.76 -4.71 -21.40
C PHE A 188 4.05 -5.89 -22.33
N THR A 189 4.50 -5.61 -23.55
CA THR A 189 4.94 -6.63 -24.52
C THR A 189 6.38 -6.40 -24.93
N GLY A 190 7.06 -7.41 -25.47
CA GLY A 190 8.45 -7.29 -25.95
C GLY A 190 9.27 -8.53 -25.66
N SER A 191 10.48 -8.61 -26.20
CA SER A 191 11.39 -9.76 -26.01
C SER A 191 11.89 -9.89 -24.56
N THR A 192 12.50 -11.02 -24.23
CA THR A 192 13.10 -11.25 -22.91
C THR A 192 14.20 -10.22 -22.62
N GLY A 193 14.25 -9.72 -21.39
CA GLY A 193 15.35 -8.86 -20.91
C GLY A 193 15.25 -7.37 -21.25
N VAL A 194 14.20 -6.92 -21.94
CA VAL A 194 13.99 -5.49 -22.29
C VAL A 194 13.45 -4.61 -21.16
N GLY A 195 13.22 -5.17 -19.96
CA GLY A 195 12.83 -4.41 -18.77
C GLY A 195 11.33 -4.40 -18.43
N LYS A 196 10.53 -5.31 -18.99
CA LYS A 196 9.09 -5.45 -18.66
C LYS A 196 8.85 -5.59 -17.15
N THR A 197 9.33 -6.68 -16.54
CA THR A 197 9.23 -6.96 -15.10
C THR A 197 9.72 -5.79 -14.24
N PHE A 198 10.83 -5.15 -14.64
CA PHE A 198 11.38 -4.01 -13.92
C PHE A 198 10.40 -2.83 -13.88
N LEU A 199 9.78 -2.48 -15.01
CA LEU A 199 8.75 -1.43 -15.04
C LEU A 199 7.51 -1.81 -14.24
N THR A 200 7.08 -3.08 -14.30
CA THR A 200 5.97 -3.57 -13.47
C THR A 200 6.28 -3.38 -11.98
N ASN A 201 7.51 -3.70 -11.56
CA ASN A 201 7.99 -3.51 -10.20
C ASN A 201 8.11 -2.03 -9.81
N CYS A 202 8.55 -1.17 -10.73
CA CYS A 202 8.56 0.28 -10.50
C CYS A 202 7.16 0.83 -10.22
N ILE A 203 6.18 0.44 -11.02
CA ILE A 203 4.78 0.85 -10.82
C ILE A 203 4.24 0.25 -9.52
N ALA A 204 4.51 -1.04 -9.24
CA ALA A 204 4.12 -1.69 -8.00
C ALA A 204 4.62 -0.90 -6.79
N LYS A 205 5.92 -0.60 -6.74
CA LYS A 205 6.53 0.16 -5.65
C LYS A 205 5.88 1.54 -5.47
N ALA A 206 5.69 2.28 -6.55
CA ALA A 206 5.06 3.60 -6.50
C ALA A 206 3.61 3.55 -5.99
N LEU A 207 2.82 2.56 -6.42
CA LEU A 207 1.45 2.35 -5.92
C LEU A 207 1.44 1.96 -4.44
N ILE A 208 2.36 1.10 -4.03
CA ILE A 208 2.52 0.65 -2.64
C ILE A 208 2.88 1.82 -1.72
N ASP A 209 3.80 2.69 -2.15
CA ASP A 209 4.19 3.88 -1.40
C ASP A 209 3.03 4.87 -1.23
N ARG A 210 2.07 4.85 -2.16
CA ARG A 210 0.79 5.58 -2.10
C ARG A 210 -0.31 4.83 -1.36
N TYR A 211 0.01 3.68 -0.75
CA TYR A 211 -0.90 2.83 0.03
C TYR A 211 -2.00 2.13 -0.78
N ILE A 212 -1.79 1.95 -2.08
CA ILE A 212 -2.71 1.20 -2.95
C ILE A 212 -2.39 -0.29 -2.82
N SER A 213 -3.43 -1.12 -2.72
CA SER A 213 -3.27 -2.58 -2.64
C SER A 213 -2.82 -3.16 -3.98
N VAL A 214 -1.64 -3.79 -3.98
CA VAL A 214 -1.05 -4.46 -5.14
C VAL A 214 -0.90 -5.94 -4.82
N ILE A 215 -1.40 -6.80 -5.69
CA ILE A 215 -1.11 -8.23 -5.69
C ILE A 215 -0.25 -8.52 -6.92
N TYR A 216 0.86 -9.22 -6.71
CA TYR A 216 1.77 -9.63 -7.78
C TYR A 216 1.78 -11.16 -7.88
N PHE A 217 1.66 -11.66 -9.10
CA PHE A 217 1.84 -13.06 -9.43
C PHE A 217 2.67 -13.20 -10.70
N THR A 218 3.52 -14.22 -10.74
CA THR A 218 3.90 -14.79 -12.04
C THR A 218 2.67 -15.50 -12.62
N SER A 219 2.58 -15.65 -13.94
CA SER A 219 1.47 -16.39 -14.54
C SER A 219 1.37 -17.81 -13.99
N GLN A 220 2.51 -18.49 -13.80
CA GLN A 220 2.58 -19.83 -13.23
C GLN A 220 1.99 -19.89 -11.82
N ASP A 221 2.39 -18.98 -10.92
CA ASP A 221 1.89 -18.94 -9.54
C ASP A 221 0.37 -18.70 -9.50
N LEU A 222 -0.14 -17.82 -10.37
CA LEU A 222 -1.57 -17.59 -10.48
C LEU A 222 -2.28 -18.89 -10.85
N PHE A 223 -1.90 -19.55 -11.94
CA PHE A 223 -2.60 -20.75 -12.40
C PHE A 223 -2.44 -21.94 -11.48
N GLU A 224 -1.29 -22.07 -10.81
CA GLU A 224 -1.11 -23.07 -9.77
C GLU A 224 -2.11 -22.84 -8.63
N LEU A 225 -2.23 -21.60 -8.14
CA LEU A 225 -3.21 -21.24 -7.10
C LEU A 225 -4.64 -21.53 -7.56
N LEU A 226 -4.98 -21.22 -8.82
CA LEU A 226 -6.31 -21.50 -9.38
C LEU A 226 -6.57 -23.00 -9.58
N SER A 227 -5.55 -23.77 -9.93
CA SER A 227 -5.66 -25.22 -10.06
C SER A 227 -5.91 -25.89 -8.71
N ARG A 228 -5.20 -25.45 -7.66
CA ARG A 228 -5.40 -25.91 -6.29
C ARG A 228 -6.80 -25.56 -5.79
N TYR A 229 -7.32 -24.38 -6.14
CA TYR A 229 -8.71 -24.00 -5.84
C TYR A 229 -9.75 -24.93 -6.48
N LYS A 230 -9.59 -25.29 -7.76
CA LYS A 230 -10.60 -26.10 -8.49
C LYS A 230 -10.50 -27.60 -8.23
N PHE A 231 -9.32 -28.11 -7.91
CA PHE A 231 -9.03 -29.55 -7.85
C PHE A 231 -8.45 -30.02 -6.51
N GLY A 232 -8.12 -29.12 -5.59
CA GLY A 232 -7.59 -29.43 -4.26
C GLY A 232 -8.63 -29.94 -3.28
N ARG A 233 -8.17 -30.65 -2.25
CA ARG A 233 -8.99 -31.14 -1.11
C ARG A 233 -9.00 -30.18 0.09
N ASP A 234 -8.40 -28.99 -0.05
CA ASP A 234 -8.42 -27.97 1.00
C ASP A 234 -9.86 -27.53 1.27
N SER A 235 -10.13 -27.04 2.48
CA SER A 235 -11.48 -26.56 2.84
C SER A 235 -11.94 -25.53 1.80
N GLN A 236 -13.10 -25.75 1.18
CA GLN A 236 -13.63 -24.87 0.11
C GLN A 236 -13.63 -23.38 0.50
N GLU A 237 -13.74 -23.07 1.79
CA GLU A 237 -13.73 -21.72 2.33
C GLU A 237 -12.39 -20.97 2.14
N GLU A 238 -11.24 -21.59 2.45
CA GLU A 238 -9.93 -20.92 2.36
C GLU A 238 -9.55 -20.61 0.90
N ALA A 239 -9.93 -21.49 -0.02
CA ALA A 239 -9.64 -21.35 -1.43
C ALA A 239 -10.53 -20.29 -2.13
N GLU A 240 -11.79 -20.15 -1.71
CA GLU A 240 -12.67 -19.09 -2.21
C GLU A 240 -12.19 -17.69 -1.79
N ASP A 241 -11.66 -17.54 -0.58
CA ASP A 241 -11.17 -16.26 -0.09
C ASP A 241 -9.94 -15.78 -0.86
N GLY A 242 -8.99 -16.68 -1.14
CA GLY A 242 -7.81 -16.37 -1.98
C GLY A 242 -8.17 -15.88 -3.37
N TYR A 243 -9.18 -16.47 -4.02
CA TYR A 243 -9.62 -16.03 -5.35
C TYR A 243 -10.36 -14.70 -5.32
N ARG A 244 -11.28 -14.49 -4.38
CA ARG A 244 -11.95 -13.19 -4.18
C ARG A 244 -10.93 -12.07 -4.01
N HIS A 245 -9.85 -12.35 -3.31
CA HIS A 245 -8.77 -11.39 -3.09
C HIS A 245 -8.07 -10.94 -4.37
N ILE A 246 -7.84 -11.86 -5.31
CA ILE A 246 -7.30 -11.55 -6.64
C ILE A 246 -8.28 -10.69 -7.44
N LEU A 247 -9.59 -10.90 -7.28
CA LEU A 247 -10.61 -10.12 -8.00
C LEU A 247 -10.85 -8.73 -7.39
N ASP A 248 -10.65 -8.58 -6.07
CA ASP A 248 -11.04 -7.36 -5.34
C ASP A 248 -9.88 -6.39 -5.08
N CYS A 249 -8.62 -6.81 -5.19
CA CYS A 249 -7.46 -5.93 -5.03
C CYS A 249 -7.50 -4.78 -6.04
N GLU A 250 -6.97 -3.61 -5.64
CA GLU A 250 -7.00 -2.42 -6.48
C GLU A 250 -6.12 -2.58 -7.72
N MET A 251 -4.93 -3.16 -7.56
CA MET A 251 -4.02 -3.50 -8.64
C MET A 251 -3.63 -4.97 -8.60
N LEU A 252 -3.77 -5.66 -9.73
CA LEU A 252 -3.24 -7.00 -9.97
C LEU A 252 -2.13 -6.90 -11.01
N ILE A 253 -0.97 -7.47 -10.70
CA ILE A 253 0.15 -7.59 -11.64
C ILE A 253 0.32 -9.07 -11.99
N LEU A 254 0.24 -9.38 -13.27
CA LEU A 254 0.51 -10.69 -13.84
C LEU A 254 1.77 -10.61 -14.70
N ASP A 255 2.88 -11.12 -14.18
CA ASP A 255 4.17 -11.09 -14.85
C ASP A 255 4.42 -12.36 -15.67
N ASP A 256 5.10 -12.20 -16.81
CA ASP A 256 5.52 -13.27 -17.72
C ASP A 256 4.39 -14.22 -18.18
N LEU A 257 3.24 -13.63 -18.51
CA LEU A 257 2.10 -14.34 -19.11
C LEU A 257 2.51 -15.03 -20.42
N GLY A 258 2.24 -16.33 -20.53
CA GLY A 258 2.53 -17.15 -21.71
C GLY A 258 3.65 -18.17 -21.50
N THR A 259 4.20 -18.27 -20.29
CA THR A 259 5.25 -19.23 -19.92
C THR A 259 4.71 -20.52 -19.29
N GLU A 260 3.42 -20.53 -18.93
CA GLU A 260 2.74 -21.67 -18.33
C GLU A 260 2.29 -22.71 -19.37
N VAL A 261 2.01 -23.94 -18.91
CA VAL A 261 1.39 -24.96 -19.75
C VAL A 261 -0.06 -24.58 -20.00
N ASN A 262 -0.34 -24.13 -21.21
CA ASN A 262 -1.66 -23.65 -21.57
C ASN A 262 -2.62 -24.82 -21.85
N ASN A 263 -3.83 -24.72 -21.30
CA ASN A 263 -4.94 -25.63 -21.55
C ASN A 263 -6.27 -24.87 -21.45
N THR A 264 -7.37 -25.51 -21.82
CA THR A 264 -8.71 -24.88 -21.82
C THR A 264 -9.11 -24.32 -20.46
N PHE A 265 -8.62 -24.91 -19.36
CA PHE A 265 -8.86 -24.43 -18.00
C PHE A 265 -8.13 -23.11 -17.73
N VAL A 266 -6.83 -23.03 -18.03
CA VAL A 266 -6.00 -21.81 -17.91
C VAL A 266 -6.64 -20.65 -18.66
N SER A 267 -6.99 -20.86 -19.93
CA SER A 267 -7.66 -19.85 -20.75
C SER A 267 -8.99 -19.36 -20.17
N SER A 268 -9.81 -20.28 -19.67
CA SER A 268 -11.11 -19.95 -19.07
C SER A 268 -10.95 -19.15 -17.77
N GLN A 269 -9.96 -19.52 -16.94
CA GLN A 269 -9.68 -18.83 -15.68
C GLN A 269 -9.11 -17.42 -15.91
N LEU A 270 -8.18 -17.28 -16.85
CA LEU A 270 -7.63 -15.98 -17.22
C LEU A 270 -8.74 -15.06 -17.76
N PHE A 271 -9.60 -15.57 -18.64
CA PHE A 271 -10.73 -14.82 -19.17
C PHE A 271 -11.65 -14.33 -18.05
N TYR A 272 -12.04 -15.22 -17.13
CA TYR A 272 -12.89 -14.84 -16.00
C TYR A 272 -12.22 -13.76 -15.14
N CYS A 273 -10.95 -13.93 -14.78
CA CYS A 273 -10.21 -12.99 -13.95
C CYS A 273 -10.17 -11.59 -14.58
N ILE A 274 -9.77 -11.51 -15.85
CA ILE A 274 -9.72 -10.24 -16.59
C ILE A 274 -11.10 -9.60 -16.68
N ASN A 275 -12.11 -10.38 -17.06
CA ASN A 275 -13.47 -9.88 -17.26
C ASN A 275 -14.09 -9.35 -15.96
N GLU A 276 -13.97 -10.09 -14.86
CA GLU A 276 -14.48 -9.64 -13.56
C GLU A 276 -13.79 -8.36 -13.07
N ARG A 277 -12.46 -8.26 -13.23
CA ARG A 277 -11.71 -7.07 -12.81
C ARG A 277 -12.08 -5.84 -13.63
N ILE A 278 -12.29 -6.00 -14.95
CA ILE A 278 -12.80 -4.92 -15.81
C ILE A 278 -14.20 -4.48 -15.34
N ASN A 279 -15.10 -5.42 -15.10
CA ASN A 279 -16.48 -5.11 -14.65
C ASN A 279 -16.47 -4.38 -13.30
N ARG A 280 -15.61 -4.81 -12.38
CA ARG A 280 -15.42 -4.19 -11.05
C ARG A 280 -14.55 -2.95 -11.06
N GLN A 281 -14.11 -2.51 -12.24
CA GLN A 281 -13.34 -1.28 -12.41
C GLN A 281 -12.01 -1.30 -11.61
N LYS A 282 -11.39 -2.47 -11.51
CA LYS A 282 -10.10 -2.74 -10.84
C LYS A 282 -8.95 -2.73 -11.85
N GLY A 283 -7.75 -2.32 -11.42
CA GLY A 283 -6.59 -2.17 -12.29
C GLY A 283 -5.80 -3.45 -12.49
N THR A 284 -5.34 -3.71 -13.72
CA THR A 284 -4.58 -4.92 -14.03
C THR A 284 -3.41 -4.60 -14.94
N ILE A 285 -2.20 -4.98 -14.54
CA ILE A 285 -1.02 -4.90 -15.38
C ILE A 285 -0.62 -6.31 -15.78
N ILE A 286 -0.39 -6.52 -17.06
CA ILE A 286 0.07 -7.78 -17.63
C ILE A 286 1.42 -7.54 -18.29
N SER A 287 2.39 -8.41 -18.07
CA SER A 287 3.62 -8.46 -18.85
C SER A 287 3.70 -9.79 -19.61
N THR A 288 4.19 -9.76 -20.85
CA THR A 288 4.29 -10.96 -21.69
C THR A 288 5.38 -10.85 -22.75
N ASN A 289 5.96 -11.99 -23.14
CA ASN A 289 6.83 -12.11 -24.31
C ASN A 289 6.04 -12.39 -25.61
N LEU A 290 4.72 -12.61 -25.50
CA LEU A 290 3.87 -12.94 -26.64
C LEU A 290 3.43 -11.67 -27.37
N SER A 291 3.39 -11.76 -28.71
CA SER A 291 2.68 -10.77 -29.51
C SER A 291 1.16 -10.88 -29.31
N ILE A 292 0.39 -9.90 -29.75
CA ILE A 292 -1.07 -9.95 -29.62
C ILE A 292 -1.70 -11.13 -30.36
N GLY A 293 -1.14 -11.50 -31.52
CA GLY A 293 -1.55 -12.69 -32.27
C GLY A 293 -1.24 -13.98 -31.50
N MET A 294 -0.05 -14.06 -30.90
CA MET A 294 0.34 -15.20 -30.07
C MET A 294 -0.50 -15.32 -28.80
N LEU A 295 -0.90 -14.19 -28.17
CA LEU A 295 -1.83 -14.20 -27.04
C LEU A 295 -3.20 -14.79 -27.42
N ARG A 296 -3.70 -14.43 -28.60
CA ARG A 296 -4.96 -14.97 -29.15
C ARG A 296 -4.86 -16.49 -29.35
N ASP A 297 -3.78 -16.93 -29.98
CA ASP A 297 -3.57 -18.33 -30.32
C ASP A 297 -3.30 -19.18 -29.06
N ALA A 298 -2.64 -18.60 -28.05
CA ALA A 298 -2.40 -19.25 -26.77
C ALA A 298 -3.70 -19.37 -25.94
N TYR A 299 -4.41 -18.26 -25.68
CA TYR A 299 -5.51 -18.28 -24.71
C TYR A 299 -6.89 -18.38 -25.33
N SER A 300 -7.25 -17.45 -26.21
CA SER A 300 -8.48 -17.44 -27.02
C SER A 300 -8.70 -16.04 -27.62
N ASP A 301 -9.55 -15.98 -28.65
CA ASP A 301 -10.10 -14.73 -29.18
C ASP A 301 -10.74 -13.84 -28.11
N ARG A 302 -11.43 -14.45 -27.14
CA ARG A 302 -12.13 -13.71 -26.08
C ARG A 302 -11.17 -13.00 -25.13
N VAL A 303 -10.08 -13.67 -24.74
CA VAL A 303 -9.04 -13.08 -23.88
C VAL A 303 -8.33 -11.96 -24.64
N ALA A 304 -7.88 -12.22 -25.87
CA ALA A 304 -7.19 -11.23 -26.69
C ALA A 304 -8.07 -9.99 -26.93
N SER A 305 -9.35 -10.18 -27.27
CA SER A 305 -10.31 -9.09 -27.48
C SER A 305 -10.48 -8.20 -26.25
N ARG A 306 -10.60 -8.80 -25.04
CA ARG A 306 -10.70 -8.04 -23.79
C ARG A 306 -9.44 -7.25 -23.49
N ILE A 307 -8.27 -7.84 -23.71
CA ILE A 307 -6.99 -7.16 -23.50
C ILE A 307 -6.86 -5.98 -24.47
N MET A 308 -7.07 -6.20 -25.77
CA MET A 308 -6.97 -5.16 -26.81
C MET A 308 -7.92 -3.98 -26.59
N SER A 309 -9.11 -4.24 -26.04
CA SER A 309 -10.15 -3.20 -25.87
C SER A 309 -9.97 -2.37 -24.59
N HIS A 310 -9.30 -2.91 -23.56
CA HIS A 310 -9.30 -2.32 -22.23
C HIS A 310 -7.90 -2.01 -21.65
N TYR A 311 -6.83 -2.43 -22.31
CA TYR A 311 -5.45 -2.26 -21.85
C TYR A 311 -4.70 -1.31 -22.78
N ALA A 312 -3.96 -0.36 -22.21
CA ALA A 312 -2.98 0.40 -22.98
C ALA A 312 -1.75 -0.49 -23.21
N ALA A 313 -1.49 -0.83 -24.47
CA ALA A 313 -0.32 -1.61 -24.84
C ALA A 313 0.94 -0.75 -24.81
N VAL A 314 1.98 -1.27 -24.16
CA VAL A 314 3.30 -0.65 -24.02
C VAL A 314 4.34 -1.63 -24.55
N PRO A 315 4.58 -1.64 -25.87
CA PRO A 315 5.61 -2.50 -26.46
C PRO A 315 6.99 -1.99 -26.07
N LEU A 316 7.83 -2.84 -25.52
CA LEU A 316 9.23 -2.54 -25.20
C LEU A 316 10.13 -3.13 -26.28
N TYR A 317 11.10 -2.32 -26.71
CA TYR A 317 12.07 -2.65 -27.74
C TYR A 317 13.47 -2.58 -27.14
N GLY A 318 14.40 -3.31 -27.76
CA GLY A 318 15.80 -3.29 -27.34
C GLY A 318 16.42 -4.68 -27.24
N GLY A 319 17.68 -4.69 -26.83
CA GLY A 319 18.41 -5.91 -26.50
C GLY A 319 18.22 -6.33 -25.04
N ASP A 320 18.69 -7.53 -24.70
CA ASP A 320 18.63 -8.02 -23.32
C ASP A 320 19.57 -7.20 -22.39
N ILE A 321 18.98 -6.36 -21.55
CA ILE A 321 19.69 -5.51 -20.60
C ILE A 321 20.40 -6.35 -19.52
N ARG A 322 19.84 -7.53 -19.17
CA ARG A 322 20.46 -8.44 -18.20
C ARG A 322 21.80 -8.94 -18.74
N MET A 323 21.88 -9.22 -20.03
CA MET A 323 23.13 -9.61 -20.70
C MET A 323 24.13 -8.46 -20.79
N LYS A 324 23.68 -7.23 -21.12
CA LYS A 324 24.54 -6.04 -21.12
C LYS A 324 25.19 -5.81 -19.74
N LYS A 325 24.40 -5.91 -18.65
CA LYS A 325 24.88 -5.77 -17.26
C LYS A 325 25.88 -6.86 -16.87
N LYS A 326 25.64 -8.12 -17.28
CA LYS A 326 26.54 -9.24 -16.97
C LYS A 326 27.90 -9.07 -17.66
N ASN A 327 27.90 -8.65 -18.92
CA ASN A 327 29.15 -8.41 -19.67
C ASN A 327 29.94 -7.24 -19.08
N PHE A 328 29.26 -6.17 -18.65
CA PHE A 328 29.90 -5.04 -17.99
C PHE A 328 30.59 -5.44 -16.67
N ARG A 329 29.94 -6.25 -15.84
CA ARG A 329 30.52 -6.77 -14.58
C ARG A 329 31.67 -7.76 -14.77
N GLY A 330 31.82 -8.35 -15.96
CA GLY A 330 32.95 -9.24 -16.28
C GLY A 330 34.18 -8.51 -16.83
N LEU A 331 34.07 -7.20 -17.09
CA LEU A 331 35.14 -6.33 -17.59
C LEU A 331 35.76 -5.46 -16.49
N THR A 332 35.16 -5.45 -15.29
CA THR A 332 35.64 -4.81 -14.06
C THR A 332 36.02 -5.88 -13.06
#